data_AF-A0A0N1GV06-F1
#
_entry.id   AF-A0A0N1GV06-F1
#
_cell.length_a   1.000
_cell.length_b   1.000
_cell.length_c   1.000
_cell.angle_alpha   90.00
_cell.angle_beta   90.00
_cell.angle_gamma   90.00
#
_symmetry.space_group_name_H-M   'P 1'
#
loop_
_entity.id
_entity.type
_entity.pdbx_description
1 polymer ?
#
loop_
_entity_poly.entity_id
_entity_poly.type
_entity_poly.pdbx_seq_one_letter_code
_entity_poly.pdbx_strand_id
1 'polypeptide(L)'
;MAEDDTFAAIPRGVQQGGDFTYQISRRLAEAVQRFVTETSYDPQDPPWGDGAIGKAFENIYTGAHGELAKGAEALSAGFTKLGEYIFDAGTNFEKTQEDNVNTIRTQGGRRV
;
A
#
# COMPACT_ATOMS: atom_id res chain seq x y z
N MET A 1 -36.17 -3.87 -10.73
CA MET A 1 -35.09 -3.12 -11.39
C MET A 1 -34.12 -2.79 -10.27
N ALA A 2 -32.94 -3.40 -10.28
CA ALA A 2 -31.93 -3.15 -9.26
C ALA A 2 -31.52 -1.67 -9.38
N GLU A 3 -31.64 -0.95 -8.28
CA GLU A 3 -31.02 0.37 -8.13
C GLU A 3 -29.53 0.16 -8.35
N ASP A 4 -29.07 0.56 -9.53
CA ASP A 4 -27.68 0.66 -9.89
C ASP A 4 -27.15 1.83 -9.06
N ASP A 5 -26.81 1.55 -7.80
CA ASP A 5 -26.03 2.42 -6.92
C ASP A 5 -24.65 2.53 -7.56
N THR A 6 -24.60 3.29 -8.67
CA THR A 6 -23.37 3.70 -9.30
C THR A 6 -22.68 4.50 -8.23
N PHE A 7 -21.68 3.88 -7.60
CA PHE A 7 -20.86 4.50 -6.58
C PHE A 7 -20.29 5.78 -7.21
N ALA A 8 -20.95 6.90 -6.98
CA ALA A 8 -20.54 8.20 -7.47
C ALA A 8 -19.36 8.61 -6.61
N ALA A 9 -18.22 8.01 -6.88
CA ALA A 9 -17.00 8.22 -6.13
C ALA A 9 -16.71 9.72 -6.16
N ILE A 10 -16.80 10.40 -5.02
CA ILE A 10 -16.47 11.81 -4.94
C ILE A 10 -14.96 11.90 -5.20
N PRO A 11 -14.46 12.66 -6.21
CA PRO A 11 -13.05 12.63 -6.59
C PRO A 11 -12.12 12.93 -5.41
N ARG A 12 -12.51 13.91 -4.57
CA ARG A 12 -11.81 14.21 -3.30
C ARG A 12 -11.77 13.04 -2.33
N GLY A 13 -12.84 12.25 -2.24
CA GLY A 13 -12.89 11.06 -1.38
C GLY A 13 -11.96 9.95 -1.88
N VAL A 14 -11.83 9.80 -3.21
CA VAL A 14 -10.87 8.86 -3.83
C VAL A 14 -9.44 9.32 -3.56
N GLN A 15 -9.13 10.59 -3.80
CA GLN A 15 -7.80 11.16 -3.50
C GLN A 15 -7.44 11.04 -2.01
N GLN A 16 -8.36 11.40 -1.10
CA GLN A 16 -8.15 11.25 0.34
C GLN A 16 -7.96 9.78 0.76
N GLY A 17 -8.68 8.84 0.14
CA GLY A 17 -8.49 7.41 0.35
C GLY A 17 -7.10 6.93 -0.11
N GLY A 18 -6.61 7.46 -1.24
CA GLY A 18 -5.27 7.21 -1.76
C GLY A 18 -4.18 7.74 -0.83
N ASP A 19 -4.32 8.99 -0.37
CA ASP A 19 -3.40 9.60 0.60
C ASP A 19 -3.35 8.84 1.92
N PHE A 20 -4.51 8.39 2.43
CA PHE A 20 -4.58 7.58 3.65
C PHE A 20 -3.89 6.23 3.47
N THR A 21 -4.13 5.59 2.33
CA THR A 21 -3.49 4.31 1.95
C THR A 21 -1.97 4.47 1.85
N TYR A 22 -1.50 5.57 1.26
CA TYR A 22 -0.08 5.90 1.18
C TYR A 22 0.55 6.19 2.56
N GLN A 23 -0.17 6.87 3.45
CA GLN A 23 0.29 7.06 4.83
C GLN A 23 0.41 5.73 5.59
N ILE A 24 -0.54 4.81 5.40
CA ILE A 24 -0.46 3.46 5.95
C ILE A 24 0.74 2.72 5.36
N SER A 25 0.95 2.78 4.04
CA SER A 25 2.05 2.08 3.38
C SER A 25 3.41 2.54 3.92
N ARG A 26 3.59 3.85 4.13
CA ARG A 26 4.80 4.41 4.76
C ARG A 26 5.02 3.93 6.18
N ARG A 27 3.98 3.96 7.03
CA ARG A 27 4.08 3.44 8.40
C ARG A 27 4.39 1.96 8.43
N LEU A 28 3.81 1.20 7.49
CA LEU A 28 4.09 -0.22 7.35
C LEU A 28 5.54 -0.44 6.90
N ALA A 29 6.05 0.31 5.93
CA ALA A 29 7.44 0.25 5.51
C ALA A 29 8.41 0.53 6.67
N GLU A 30 8.13 1.58 7.47
CA GLU A 30 8.90 1.89 8.67
C GLU A 30 8.86 0.75 9.70
N ALA A 31 7.70 0.13 9.92
CA ALA A 31 7.54 -1.00 10.83
C ALA A 31 8.30 -2.24 10.35
N VAL A 32 8.26 -2.52 9.04
CA VAL A 32 9.02 -3.62 8.42
C VAL A 32 10.51 -3.38 8.59
N GLN A 33 10.98 -2.16 8.32
CA GLN A 33 12.39 -1.84 8.43
C GLN A 33 12.89 -1.90 9.88
N ARG A 34 12.07 -1.45 10.84
CA ARG A 34 12.35 -1.64 12.27
C ARG A 34 12.40 -3.10 12.65
N PHE A 35 11.42 -3.89 12.22
CA PHE A 35 11.42 -5.33 12.45
C PHE A 35 12.73 -5.94 11.95
N VAL A 36 13.07 -5.80 10.67
CA VAL A 36 14.30 -6.36 10.09
C VAL A 36 15.55 -5.87 10.83
N THR A 37 15.62 -4.59 11.21
CA THR A 37 16.79 -4.04 11.91
C THR A 37 16.91 -4.59 13.33
N GLU A 38 15.83 -4.53 14.12
CA GLU A 38 15.80 -4.91 15.54
C GLU A 38 15.93 -6.43 15.73
N THR A 39 15.62 -7.21 14.70
CA THR A 39 15.67 -8.68 14.74
C THR A 39 16.77 -9.25 13.85
N SER A 40 17.60 -8.39 13.24
CA SER A 40 18.82 -8.83 12.58
C SER A 40 19.82 -9.35 13.62
N TYR A 41 20.60 -10.35 13.23
CA TYR A 41 21.64 -10.93 14.08
C TYR A 41 22.87 -11.27 13.22
N ASP A 42 24.04 -11.35 13.84
CA ASP A 42 25.26 -11.83 13.19
C ASP A 42 25.29 -13.37 13.20
N PRO A 43 25.29 -14.04 12.02
CA PRO A 43 25.42 -15.50 11.98
C PRO A 43 26.75 -16.04 12.52
N GLN A 44 27.80 -15.20 12.58
CA GLN A 44 29.10 -15.58 13.14
C GLN A 44 29.16 -15.40 14.68
N ASP A 45 28.28 -14.58 15.25
CA ASP A 45 28.16 -14.36 16.69
C ASP A 45 26.68 -14.24 17.10
N PRO A 46 25.92 -15.35 17.03
CA PRO A 46 24.49 -15.32 17.29
C PRO A 46 24.22 -15.09 18.79
N PRO A 47 23.22 -14.27 19.15
CA PRO A 47 22.93 -13.93 20.55
C PRO A 47 22.43 -15.12 21.39
N TRP A 48 22.02 -16.21 20.73
CA TRP A 48 21.63 -17.48 21.36
C TRP A 48 22.79 -18.49 21.50
N GLY A 49 24.01 -18.10 21.09
CA GLY A 49 25.20 -18.94 21.15
C GLY A 49 25.26 -20.04 20.08
N ASP A 50 26.41 -20.72 20.01
CA ASP A 50 26.78 -21.73 19.01
C ASP A 50 26.58 -23.18 19.51
N GLY A 51 26.16 -23.36 20.77
CA GLY A 51 25.85 -24.65 21.37
C GLY A 51 24.61 -25.33 20.79
N ALA A 52 24.35 -26.58 21.22
CA ALA A 52 23.24 -27.40 20.70
C ALA A 52 21.87 -26.72 20.83
N ILE A 53 21.63 -26.00 21.92
CA ILE A 53 20.39 -25.23 22.15
C ILE A 53 20.30 -24.04 21.17
N GLY A 54 21.40 -23.31 20.99
CA GLY A 54 21.47 -22.18 20.06
C GLY A 54 21.20 -22.60 18.62
N LYS A 55 21.81 -23.70 18.18
CA LYS A 55 21.54 -24.27 16.83
C LYS A 55 20.11 -24.77 16.66
N ALA A 56 19.51 -25.35 17.71
CA ALA A 56 18.11 -25.75 17.67
C ALA A 56 17.17 -24.54 17.56
N PHE A 57 17.48 -23.44 18.26
CA PHE A 57 16.76 -22.18 18.15
C PHE A 57 16.92 -21.55 16.76
N GLU A 58 18.15 -21.47 16.25
CA GLU A 58 18.46 -20.92 14.93
C GLU A 58 17.64 -21.59 13.81
N ASN A 59 17.55 -22.92 13.83
CA ASN A 59 16.79 -23.68 12.84
C ASN A 59 15.30 -23.30 12.81
N ILE A 60 14.74 -22.88 13.94
CA ILE A 60 13.32 -22.46 14.03
C ILE A 60 13.20 -20.98 13.70
N TYR A 61 14.09 -20.16 14.25
CA TYR A 61 14.03 -18.70 14.17
C TYR A 61 14.26 -18.20 12.76
N THR A 62 15.29 -18.68 12.07
CA THR A 62 15.73 -18.12 10.78
C THR A 62 14.71 -18.31 9.66
N GLY A 63 14.09 -19.49 9.60
CA GLY A 63 13.02 -19.79 8.64
C GLY A 63 11.80 -18.89 8.85
N ALA A 64 11.25 -18.91 10.07
CA ALA A 64 10.05 -18.13 10.40
C ALA A 64 10.27 -16.62 10.27
N HIS A 65 11.44 -16.13 10.72
CA HIS A 65 11.84 -14.74 10.61
C HIS A 65 11.93 -14.30 9.14
N GLY A 66 12.61 -15.08 8.29
CA GLY A 66 12.76 -14.78 6.88
C GLY A 66 11.44 -14.75 6.12
N GLU A 67 10.51 -15.65 6.44
CA GLU A 67 9.15 -15.64 5.87
C GLU A 67 8.34 -14.42 6.31
N LEU A 68 8.42 -14.06 7.60
CA LEU A 68 7.76 -12.86 8.14
C LEU A 68 8.30 -11.59 7.49
N ALA A 69 9.61 -11.46 7.37
CA ALA A 69 10.25 -10.31 6.72
C ALA A 69 9.75 -10.15 5.27
N LYS A 70 9.81 -11.22 4.48
CA LYS A 70 9.34 -11.24 3.09
C LYS A 70 7.84 -10.92 2.97
N GLY A 71 7.02 -11.52 3.84
CA GLY A 71 5.57 -11.27 3.85
C GLY A 71 5.24 -9.83 4.17
N ALA A 72 5.95 -9.23 5.13
CA ALA A 72 5.73 -7.85 5.53
C ALA A 72 6.23 -6.85 4.47
N GLU A 73 7.36 -7.13 3.80
CA GLU A 73 7.82 -6.39 2.62
C GLU A 73 6.80 -6.44 1.48
N ALA A 74 6.26 -7.63 1.16
CA ALA A 74 5.24 -7.80 0.13
C ALA A 74 3.95 -7.04 0.46
N LEU A 75 3.54 -7.03 1.74
CA LEU A 75 2.39 -6.26 2.21
C LEU A 75 2.62 -4.75 2.04
N SER A 76 3.80 -4.25 2.44
CA SER A 76 4.18 -2.85 2.27
C SER A 76 4.18 -2.41 0.80
N ALA A 77 4.75 -3.23 -0.08
CA ALA A 77 4.74 -2.99 -1.52
C ALA A 77 3.31 -3.01 -2.10
N GLY A 78 2.47 -3.94 -1.64
CA GLY A 78 1.06 -4.03 -2.03
C GLY A 78 0.26 -2.77 -1.67
N PHE A 79 0.38 -2.29 -0.43
CA PHE A 79 -0.27 -1.05 0.01
C PHE A 79 0.24 0.19 -0.73
N THR A 80 1.52 0.24 -1.06
CA THR A 80 2.08 1.34 -1.85
C THR A 80 1.46 1.38 -3.24
N LYS A 81 1.41 0.24 -3.94
CA LYS A 81 0.75 0.11 -5.25
C LYS A 81 -0.74 0.41 -5.20
N LEU A 82 -1.42 -0.04 -4.14
CA LEU A 82 -2.84 0.28 -3.92
C LEU A 82 -3.04 1.80 -3.80
N GLY A 83 -2.19 2.47 -3.03
CA GLY A 83 -2.22 3.93 -2.89
C GLY A 83 -2.01 4.65 -4.22
N GLU A 84 -1.02 4.22 -5.02
CA GLU A 84 -0.76 4.73 -6.37
C GLU A 84 -1.98 4.55 -7.28
N TYR A 85 -2.59 3.35 -7.32
CA TYR A 85 -3.78 3.08 -8.13
C TYR A 85 -4.98 3.93 -7.72
N ILE A 86 -5.21 4.11 -6.41
CA ILE A 86 -6.31 4.94 -5.92
C ILE A 86 -6.06 6.41 -6.27
N PHE A 87 -4.84 6.89 -6.13
CA PHE A 87 -4.46 8.25 -6.52
C PHE A 87 -4.69 8.48 -8.01
N ASP A 88 -4.17 7.59 -8.87
CA ASP A 88 -4.34 7.65 -10.33
C ASP A 88 -5.82 7.59 -10.72
N ALA A 89 -6.62 6.75 -10.06
CA ALA A 89 -8.07 6.69 -10.27
C ALA A 89 -8.75 8.03 -9.92
N GLY A 90 -8.33 8.66 -8.81
CA GLY A 90 -8.83 9.98 -8.40
C GLY A 90 -8.52 11.06 -9.43
N THR A 91 -7.27 11.13 -9.92
CA THR A 91 -6.84 12.09 -10.95
C THR A 91 -7.56 11.86 -12.27
N ASN A 92 -7.69 10.61 -12.72
CA ASN A 92 -8.40 10.28 -13.97
C ASN A 92 -9.89 10.64 -13.88
N PHE A 93 -10.51 10.42 -12.72
CA PHE A 93 -11.91 10.75 -12.52
C PHE A 93 -12.15 12.27 -12.50
N GLU A 94 -11.30 13.04 -11.83
CA GLU A 94 -11.33 14.51 -11.84
C GLU A 94 -11.18 15.06 -13.26
N LYS A 95 -10.18 14.58 -14.01
CA LYS A 95 -9.97 14.96 -15.41
C LYS A 95 -11.19 14.63 -16.29
N THR A 96 -11.78 13.45 -16.10
CA THR A 96 -12.98 13.04 -16.85
C THR A 96 -14.16 13.96 -16.55
N GLN A 97 -14.32 14.41 -15.29
CA GLN A 97 -15.35 15.39 -14.95
C GLN A 97 -15.09 16.75 -15.61
N GLU A 98 -13.85 17.25 -15.59
CA GLU A 98 -13.49 18.50 -16.25
C GLU A 98 -13.74 18.45 -17.76
N ASP A 99 -13.33 17.35 -18.42
CA ASP A 99 -13.54 17.14 -19.85
C ASP A 99 -15.03 17.08 -20.20
N ASN A 100 -15.85 16.42 -19.36
CA ASN A 100 -17.30 16.39 -19.53
C ASN A 100 -17.93 17.77 -19.35
N VAL A 101 -17.54 18.54 -18.32
CA VAL A 101 -18.04 19.90 -18.10
C VAL A 101 -17.63 20.83 -19.25
N ASN A 102 -16.39 20.72 -19.73
CA ASN A 102 -15.90 21.51 -20.86
C ASN A 102 -16.64 21.15 -22.15
N THR A 103 -16.92 19.87 -22.39
CA THR A 103 -17.71 19.40 -23.53
C THR A 103 -19.14 19.92 -23.46
N ILE A 104 -19.79 19.86 -22.29
CA ILE A 104 -21.13 20.43 -22.07
C ILE A 104 -21.13 21.94 -22.32
N ARG A 105 -20.10 22.67 -21.87
CA ARG A 105 -19.99 24.12 -22.13
C ARG A 105 -19.79 24.45 -23.61
N THR A 106 -18.94 23.69 -24.30
CA THR A 106 -18.64 23.92 -25.72
C THR A 106 -19.75 23.46 -26.67
N GLN A 107 -20.48 22.38 -26.34
CA GLN A 107 -21.59 21.89 -27.15
C GLN A 107 -22.94 22.51 -26.75
N GLY A 108 -23.16 22.77 -25.46
CA GLY A 108 -24.37 23.38 -24.92
C GLY A 108 -24.46 24.89 -25.15
N GLY A 109 -23.33 25.60 -25.24
CA GLY A 109 -23.28 27.02 -25.59
C GLY A 109 -23.60 27.33 -27.07
N ARG A 110 -23.83 26.32 -27.91
CA ARG A 110 -24.09 26.48 -29.35
C ARG A 110 -25.56 26.32 -29.75
N ARG A 111 -26.49 26.30 -28.78
CA ARG A 111 -27.92 26.40 -29.06
C ARG A 111 -28.56 27.54 -28.27
N VAL A 112 -28.92 28.56 -29.08
CA VAL A 112 -29.81 29.73 -28.88
C VAL A 112 -29.24 30.88 -28.07
#